data_AF-A0A9P4WMJ3-F1
#
_entry.id   AF-A0A9P4WMJ3-F1
#
_cell.length_a   1.000
_cell.length_b   1.000
_cell.length_c   1.000
_cell.angle_alpha   90.00
_cell.angle_beta   90.00
_cell.angle_gamma   90.00
#
_symmetry.space_group_name_H-M   'P 1'
#
loop_
_entity.id
_entity.type
_entity.pdbx_description
1 polymer ?
#
loop_
_entity_poly.entity_id
_entity_poly.type
_entity_poly.pdbx_seq_one_letter_code
_entity_poly.pdbx_strand_id
1 'polypeptide(L)'
;MSTIDNHSRTLPDEVTALLERGPDSSDEVNASLKLLLNKFSTTPRSESVVEALQLLGTAVGKQKAWQESFRETGLLDYVLQSLGDVSVPLALRKQYLRIIGNCVADNDTNREAATKDISKLVDCLPSDDLTPIALAVLFNLCNDFDPAKAAAAVIRLDFTLSGYLAGHRIPDAALDYAAELLTWTTEKLTAAQFNDDVSLDAFSDLVKVALDYDEDHYHEYVAILVHYLQDPEFQAKAATPELLADLISLMLDFESRLTSDEVEAVFEELAISKSTEKTTPDSTNVILAAQLIGNVSAISATDTFAQRFNVRNQVIETVRAKLNASPSPSTICACVILGNLAMSDEVCTDMVRIMELHLPLAKILASSSKSALLYAAAGFMRHLTFPESNRASLADAGLLQTCTALLKQTDAAVRGEAAAIIGKLVTSNLHNIVKVVCEKIGETVIPDAHPVVGVEASSESTVLHQLVVQALAPAGPLPSTAMKNPTIELSRSIVTILRFLGRPRAEDDVDAIREQMLKVPLIARPLAKLVRQRFYADARSEGLLGLGLMAQTSHGAQLVLEEIREDAGLLDAIKEFAEGKDGGAEHQASSSGRDYQNAVVFLQALQNNWDADTDSLFKDQVKTLHEELGRMMVQ
;
A
#
# COMPACT_ATOMS: atom_id res chain seq x y z
N MET A 1 -10.83 50.43 77.22
CA MET A 1 -11.51 50.50 75.91
C MET A 1 -10.54 49.96 74.88
N SER A 2 -10.66 48.66 74.57
CA SER A 2 -9.89 48.01 73.51
C SER A 2 -10.87 47.74 72.37
N THR A 3 -10.72 48.47 71.29
CA THR A 3 -11.46 48.28 70.04
C THR A 3 -11.00 46.96 69.43
N ILE A 4 -11.88 45.96 69.50
CA ILE A 4 -11.77 44.73 68.71
C ILE A 4 -12.12 45.14 67.28
N ASP A 5 -11.10 45.28 66.44
CA ASP A 5 -11.26 45.38 64.99
C ASP A 5 -11.85 44.08 64.49
N ASN A 6 -13.18 44.08 64.31
CA ASN A 6 -13.91 43.02 63.65
C ASN A 6 -13.78 43.25 62.14
N HIS A 7 -12.56 43.09 61.59
CA HIS A 7 -12.39 42.98 60.16
C HIS A 7 -13.11 41.71 59.71
N SER A 8 -14.24 41.87 59.01
CA SER A 8 -14.87 40.80 58.26
C SER A 8 -13.80 40.17 57.37
N ARG A 9 -13.33 38.96 57.71
CA ARG A 9 -12.36 38.23 56.89
C ARG A 9 -12.91 38.11 55.48
N THR A 10 -12.10 38.48 54.49
CA THR A 10 -12.48 38.32 53.09
C THR A 10 -12.35 36.84 52.71
N LEU A 11 -12.99 36.43 51.62
CA LEU A 11 -12.97 35.04 51.16
C LEU A 11 -11.53 34.53 50.89
N PRO A 12 -10.62 35.33 50.28
CA PRO A 12 -9.20 35.01 50.15
C PRO A 12 -8.48 34.83 51.50
N ASP A 13 -8.80 35.63 52.52
CA ASP A 13 -8.19 35.50 53.85
C ASP A 13 -8.56 34.16 54.50
N GLU A 14 -9.81 33.75 54.34
CA GLU A 14 -10.29 32.46 54.84
C GLU A 14 -9.64 31.28 54.12
N VAL A 15 -9.49 31.36 52.79
CA VAL A 15 -8.76 30.34 52.02
C VAL A 15 -7.30 30.29 52.45
N THR A 16 -6.65 31.43 52.66
CA THR A 16 -5.24 31.47 53.07
C THR A 16 -5.05 30.81 54.43
N ALA A 17 -5.91 31.15 55.40
CA ALA A 17 -5.89 30.53 56.72
C ALA A 17 -6.17 29.01 56.68
N LEU A 18 -7.01 28.55 55.73
CA LEU A 18 -7.19 27.12 55.48
C LEU A 18 -5.91 26.47 54.95
N LEU A 19 -5.29 27.06 53.93
CA LEU A 19 -4.12 26.51 53.25
C LEU A 19 -2.88 26.44 54.17
N GLU A 20 -2.74 27.37 55.11
CA GLU A 20 -1.68 27.35 56.14
C GLU A 20 -1.74 26.12 57.05
N ARG A 21 -2.91 25.48 57.19
CA ARG A 21 -3.08 24.27 58.01
C ARG A 21 -2.58 23.00 57.32
N GLY A 22 -2.38 23.06 55.99
CA GLY A 22 -1.95 21.94 55.17
C GLY A 22 -3.05 20.88 54.93
N PRO A 23 -2.84 19.98 53.95
CA PRO A 23 -3.80 18.93 53.59
C PRO A 23 -3.84 17.78 54.59
N ASP A 24 -2.81 17.60 55.42
CA ASP A 24 -2.68 16.48 56.37
C ASP A 24 -3.66 16.57 57.57
N SER A 25 -4.30 17.72 57.77
CA SER A 25 -5.30 17.94 58.84
C SER A 25 -6.74 17.61 58.36
N SER A 26 -6.90 16.46 57.70
CA SER A 26 -7.98 16.18 56.75
C SER A 26 -9.41 16.44 57.26
N ASP A 27 -9.78 16.02 58.47
CA ASP A 27 -11.18 16.16 58.95
C ASP A 27 -11.64 17.61 59.13
N GLU A 28 -10.85 18.42 59.86
CA GLU A 28 -11.19 19.82 60.12
C GLU A 28 -10.99 20.70 58.86
N VAL A 29 -10.02 20.33 58.01
CA VAL A 29 -9.79 20.96 56.72
C VAL A 29 -10.95 20.65 55.78
N ASN A 30 -11.41 19.40 55.72
CA ASN A 30 -12.57 18.99 54.92
C ASN A 30 -13.86 19.70 55.39
N ALA A 31 -14.06 19.85 56.70
CA ALA A 31 -15.18 20.63 57.24
C ALA A 31 -15.11 22.11 56.81
N SER A 32 -13.92 22.70 56.86
CA SER A 32 -13.70 24.10 56.46
C SER A 32 -13.87 24.30 54.95
N LEU A 33 -13.40 23.35 54.14
CA LEU A 33 -13.62 23.33 52.68
C LEU A 33 -15.11 23.23 52.34
N LYS A 34 -15.89 22.41 53.04
CA LYS A 34 -17.36 22.34 52.87
C LYS A 34 -18.05 23.67 53.20
N LEU A 35 -17.57 24.38 54.22
CA LEU A 35 -18.07 25.72 54.54
C LEU A 35 -17.73 26.74 53.44
N LEU A 36 -16.49 26.71 52.94
CA LEU A 36 -16.07 27.56 51.82
C LEU A 36 -16.86 27.25 50.54
N LEU A 37 -17.14 25.98 50.26
CA LEU A 37 -17.95 25.55 49.12
C LEU A 37 -19.38 26.15 49.16
N ASN A 38 -20.00 26.14 50.33
CA ASN A 38 -21.30 26.80 50.53
C ASN A 38 -21.21 28.31 50.29
N LYS A 39 -20.11 28.95 50.69
CA LYS A 39 -19.88 30.38 50.42
C LYS A 39 -19.67 30.65 48.94
N PHE A 40 -18.87 29.86 48.22
CA PHE A 40 -18.71 29.98 46.77
C PHE A 40 -20.04 29.85 46.01
N SER A 41 -20.94 28.99 46.50
CA SER A 41 -22.25 28.76 45.87
C SER A 41 -23.26 29.89 46.13
N THR A 42 -23.07 30.70 47.16
CA THR A 42 -24.04 31.73 47.60
C THR A 42 -23.54 33.15 47.42
N THR A 43 -22.23 33.34 47.33
CA THR A 43 -21.61 34.66 47.15
C THR A 43 -21.72 35.09 45.69
N PRO A 44 -22.11 36.33 45.39
CA PRO A 44 -22.08 36.86 44.03
C PRO A 44 -20.70 36.71 43.41
N ARG A 45 -20.68 36.39 42.11
CA ARG A 45 -19.46 36.23 41.31
C ARG A 45 -18.68 37.55 41.32
N SER A 46 -17.59 37.57 42.07
CA SER A 46 -16.80 38.77 42.38
C SER A 46 -15.31 38.45 42.30
N GLU A 47 -14.46 39.49 42.22
CA GLU A 47 -13.01 39.34 42.22
C GLU A 47 -12.51 38.57 43.46
N SER A 48 -13.15 38.76 44.61
CA SER A 48 -12.84 38.02 45.84
C SER A 48 -13.02 36.50 45.70
N VAL A 49 -14.03 36.05 44.95
CA VAL A 49 -14.24 34.62 44.65
C VAL A 49 -13.19 34.11 43.66
N VAL A 50 -12.83 34.92 42.66
CA VAL A 50 -11.78 34.58 41.69
C VAL A 50 -10.44 34.35 42.41
N GLU A 51 -10.03 35.30 43.26
CA GLU A 51 -8.78 35.21 44.00
C GLU A 51 -8.75 34.02 44.96
N ALA A 52 -9.85 33.78 45.68
CA ALA A 52 -9.99 32.62 46.56
C ALA A 52 -9.83 31.28 45.82
N LEU A 53 -10.46 31.13 44.65
CA LEU A 53 -10.32 29.92 43.82
C LEU A 53 -8.94 29.81 43.18
N GLN A 54 -8.31 30.94 42.82
CA GLN A 54 -6.94 30.95 42.33
C GLN A 54 -5.96 30.44 43.38
N LEU A 55 -6.14 30.82 44.66
CA LEU A 55 -5.35 30.33 45.78
C LEU A 55 -5.52 28.81 45.94
N LEU A 56 -6.75 28.31 45.92
CA LEU A 56 -7.04 26.86 45.98
C LEU A 56 -6.42 26.11 44.80
N GLY A 57 -6.60 26.60 43.58
CA GLY A 57 -6.01 26.01 42.37
C GLY A 57 -4.49 25.98 42.40
N THR A 58 -3.86 27.03 42.96
CA THR A 58 -2.41 27.08 43.16
C THR A 58 -1.94 26.12 44.23
N ALA A 59 -2.71 25.94 45.31
CA ALA A 59 -2.36 25.03 46.39
C ALA A 59 -2.35 23.57 45.93
N VAL A 60 -3.40 23.11 45.23
CA VAL A 60 -3.46 21.73 44.73
C VAL A 60 -2.38 21.44 43.68
N GLY A 61 -2.01 22.43 42.85
CA GLY A 61 -0.89 22.30 41.92
C GLY A 61 0.48 22.19 42.61
N LYS A 62 0.63 22.78 43.81
CA LYS A 62 1.88 22.70 44.61
C LYS A 62 1.95 21.46 45.50
N GLN A 63 0.81 20.99 46.00
CA GLN A 63 0.72 19.88 46.95
C GLN A 63 -0.42 18.95 46.52
N LYS A 64 -0.07 17.83 45.87
CA LYS A 64 -1.04 16.85 45.35
C LYS A 64 -1.95 16.25 46.42
N ALA A 65 -1.57 16.27 47.70
CA ALA A 65 -2.42 15.81 48.80
C ALA A 65 -3.77 16.54 48.90
N TRP A 66 -3.89 17.77 48.37
CA TRP A 66 -5.19 18.47 48.30
C TRP A 66 -6.19 17.83 47.33
N GLN A 67 -5.74 17.01 46.38
CA GLN A 67 -6.59 16.37 45.38
C GLN A 67 -7.69 15.50 46.01
N GLU A 68 -7.35 14.78 47.09
CA GLU A 68 -8.30 13.95 47.83
C GLU A 68 -9.33 14.80 48.59
N SER A 69 -8.87 15.78 49.37
CA SER A 69 -9.76 16.70 50.08
C SER A 69 -10.71 17.44 49.13
N PHE A 70 -10.24 17.88 47.97
CA PHE A 70 -11.08 18.59 46.99
C PHE A 70 -12.15 17.66 46.38
N ARG A 71 -11.82 16.37 46.18
CA ARG A 71 -12.79 15.36 45.75
C ARG A 71 -13.82 15.07 46.84
N GLU A 72 -13.40 14.70 48.04
CA GLU A 72 -14.29 14.28 49.14
C GLU A 72 -15.23 15.38 49.63
N THR A 73 -14.80 16.64 49.50
CA THR A 73 -15.60 17.80 49.90
C THR A 73 -16.58 18.26 48.82
N GLY A 74 -16.47 17.73 47.60
CA GLY A 74 -17.29 18.12 46.45
C GLY A 74 -16.82 19.41 45.76
N LEU A 75 -15.63 19.92 46.07
CA LEU A 75 -15.07 21.10 45.41
C LEU A 75 -14.78 20.81 43.92
N LEU A 76 -14.22 19.63 43.62
CA LEU A 76 -13.99 19.19 42.24
C LEU A 76 -15.31 19.12 41.45
N ASP A 77 -16.33 18.49 42.05
CA ASP A 77 -17.66 18.38 41.43
C ASP A 77 -18.29 19.77 41.20
N TYR A 78 -18.17 20.68 42.17
CA TYR A 78 -18.66 22.04 42.04
C TYR A 78 -18.04 22.78 40.86
N VAL A 79 -16.71 22.73 40.69
CA VAL A 79 -16.05 23.44 39.58
C VAL A 79 -16.36 22.78 38.23
N LEU A 80 -16.46 21.45 38.15
CA LEU A 80 -16.88 20.72 36.93
C LEU A 80 -18.32 21.06 36.53
N GLN A 81 -19.25 21.07 37.48
CA GLN A 81 -20.65 21.41 37.23
C GLN A 81 -20.81 22.88 36.84
N SER A 82 -20.08 23.78 37.51
CA SER A 82 -20.17 25.22 37.28
C SER A 82 -19.53 25.65 35.96
N LEU A 83 -18.63 24.85 35.37
CA LEU A 83 -17.93 25.20 34.13
C LEU A 83 -18.87 25.35 32.92
N GLY A 84 -19.95 24.57 32.88
CA GLY A 84 -20.95 24.59 31.79
C GLY A 84 -21.96 25.73 31.87
N ASP A 85 -21.95 26.54 32.94
CA ASP A 85 -22.85 27.68 33.07
C ASP A 85 -22.29 28.89 32.32
N VAL A 86 -22.93 29.21 31.18
CA VAL A 86 -22.59 30.35 30.30
C VAL A 86 -22.63 31.71 31.01
N SER A 87 -23.34 31.82 32.14
CA SER A 87 -23.39 33.06 32.91
C SER A 87 -22.12 33.28 33.75
N VAL A 88 -21.26 32.28 33.91
CA VAL A 88 -20.01 32.38 34.68
C VAL A 88 -18.99 33.25 33.93
N PRO A 89 -18.49 34.34 34.54
CA PRO A 89 -17.44 35.16 33.96
C PRO A 89 -16.19 34.35 33.60
N LEU A 90 -15.55 34.76 32.51
CA LEU A 90 -14.32 34.16 32.00
C LEU A 90 -13.24 34.00 33.08
N ALA A 91 -13.04 35.02 33.92
CA ALA A 91 -12.05 34.99 35.00
C ALA A 91 -12.28 33.83 36.00
N LEU A 92 -13.54 33.49 36.29
CA LEU A 92 -13.88 32.35 37.14
C LEU A 92 -13.70 31.03 36.40
N ARG A 93 -14.11 30.93 35.13
CA ARG A 93 -13.89 29.72 34.31
C ARG A 93 -12.40 29.37 34.21
N LYS A 94 -11.52 30.38 34.10
CA LYS A 94 -10.06 30.19 34.16
C LYS A 94 -9.62 29.49 35.47
N GLN A 95 -10.16 29.91 36.62
CA GLN A 95 -9.82 29.28 37.91
C GLN A 95 -10.45 27.90 38.07
N TYR A 96 -11.65 27.67 37.55
CA TYR A 96 -12.26 26.33 37.52
C TYR A 96 -11.39 25.35 36.73
N LEU A 97 -10.99 25.72 35.50
CA LEU A 97 -10.08 24.90 34.68
C LEU A 97 -8.74 24.65 35.40
N ARG A 98 -8.17 25.66 36.06
CA ARG A 98 -6.93 25.51 36.86
C ARG A 98 -7.09 24.48 37.98
N ILE A 99 -8.19 24.53 38.74
CA ILE A 99 -8.46 23.57 39.80
C ILE A 99 -8.65 22.17 39.19
N ILE A 100 -9.47 22.04 38.14
CA ILE A 100 -9.72 20.75 37.48
C ILE A 100 -8.40 20.14 36.98
N GLY A 101 -7.62 20.88 36.19
CA GLY A 101 -6.36 20.42 35.61
C GLY A 101 -5.36 19.94 36.65
N ASN A 102 -5.23 20.66 37.77
CA ASN A 102 -4.35 20.26 38.86
C ASN A 102 -4.93 19.10 39.71
N CYS A 103 -6.26 18.97 39.78
CA CYS A 103 -6.92 17.86 40.45
C CYS A 103 -6.77 16.53 39.70
N VAL A 104 -6.78 16.57 38.36
CA VAL A 104 -6.70 15.37 37.52
C VAL A 104 -5.26 14.96 37.17
N ALA A 105 -4.29 15.85 37.36
CA ALA A 105 -2.88 15.56 37.11
C ALA A 105 -2.38 14.35 37.95
N ASP A 106 -2.01 13.27 37.26
CA ASP A 106 -1.55 12.00 37.82
C ASP A 106 -2.48 11.38 38.87
N ASN A 107 -3.80 11.53 38.70
CA ASN A 107 -4.80 11.04 39.66
C ASN A 107 -6.00 10.41 38.94
N ASP A 108 -5.93 9.10 38.72
CA ASP A 108 -6.93 8.35 37.95
C ASP A 108 -8.34 8.39 38.57
N THR A 109 -8.46 8.42 39.89
CA THR A 109 -9.77 8.56 40.56
C THR A 109 -10.42 9.91 40.22
N ASN A 110 -9.64 10.99 40.20
CA ASN A 110 -10.14 12.31 39.82
C ASN A 110 -10.36 12.40 38.30
N ARG A 111 -9.51 11.76 37.48
CA ARG A 111 -9.72 11.65 36.04
C ARG A 111 -11.03 10.94 35.71
N GLU A 112 -11.33 9.83 36.38
CA GLU A 112 -12.58 9.09 36.22
C GLU A 112 -13.80 9.96 36.53
N ALA A 113 -13.74 10.77 37.61
CA ALA A 113 -14.80 11.71 37.95
C ALA A 113 -14.96 12.80 36.86
N ALA A 114 -13.86 13.45 36.47
CA ALA A 114 -13.88 14.54 35.49
C ALA A 114 -14.24 14.09 34.07
N THR A 115 -13.93 12.84 33.69
CA THR A 115 -14.22 12.29 32.36
C THR A 115 -15.71 12.32 32.02
N LYS A 116 -16.59 12.19 33.01
CA LYS A 116 -18.05 12.25 32.82
C LYS A 116 -18.54 13.60 32.28
N ASP A 117 -17.75 14.65 32.50
CA ASP A 117 -18.04 16.03 32.14
C ASP A 117 -17.09 16.56 31.04
N ILE A 118 -16.42 15.67 30.31
CA ILE A 118 -15.42 16.04 29.29
C ILE A 118 -15.97 16.99 28.21
N SER A 119 -17.25 16.89 27.84
CA SER A 119 -17.89 17.81 26.90
C SER A 119 -17.87 19.26 27.38
N LYS A 120 -18.01 19.51 28.69
CA LYS A 120 -17.95 20.87 29.25
C LYS A 120 -16.55 21.48 29.17
N LEU A 121 -15.51 20.64 29.18
CA LEU A 121 -14.13 21.08 28.95
C LEU A 121 -13.95 21.47 27.49
N VAL A 122 -14.50 20.69 26.56
CA VAL A 122 -14.49 21.00 25.11
C VAL A 122 -15.27 22.28 24.81
N ASP A 123 -16.40 22.53 25.49
CA ASP A 123 -17.17 23.77 25.39
C ASP A 123 -16.40 25.04 25.83
N CYS A 124 -15.20 24.88 26.39
CA CYS A 124 -14.29 25.99 26.69
C CYS A 124 -13.38 26.36 25.51
N LEU A 125 -13.14 25.44 24.56
CA LEU A 125 -12.24 25.66 23.43
C LEU A 125 -12.63 26.84 22.52
N PRO A 126 -13.91 27.18 22.30
CA PRO A 126 -14.25 28.33 21.45
C PRO A 126 -13.74 29.70 21.93
N SER A 127 -13.27 29.81 23.18
CA SER A 127 -12.77 31.06 23.75
C SER A 127 -11.25 31.09 23.74
N ASP A 128 -10.65 32.00 22.97
CA ASP A 128 -9.19 32.16 22.83
C ASP A 128 -8.46 32.28 24.18
N ASP A 129 -9.13 32.89 25.17
CA ASP A 129 -8.65 33.05 26.54
C ASP A 129 -8.61 31.76 27.36
N LEU A 130 -9.47 30.79 27.03
CA LEU A 130 -9.59 29.51 27.72
C LEU A 130 -8.94 28.37 26.95
N THR A 131 -8.83 28.45 25.61
CA THR A 131 -8.32 27.37 24.76
C THR A 131 -7.01 26.76 25.27
N PRO A 132 -5.95 27.53 25.61
CA PRO A 132 -4.70 26.94 26.09
C PRO A 132 -4.87 26.15 27.38
N ILE A 133 -5.67 26.69 28.30
CA ILE A 133 -5.89 26.09 29.62
C ILE A 133 -6.78 24.84 29.47
N ALA A 134 -7.82 24.91 28.64
CA ALA A 134 -8.71 23.80 28.38
C ALA A 134 -7.97 22.63 27.71
N LEU A 135 -7.11 22.90 26.73
CA LEU A 135 -6.26 21.88 26.10
C LEU A 135 -5.30 21.24 27.10
N ALA A 136 -4.64 22.03 27.96
CA ALA A 136 -3.77 21.49 29.01
C ALA A 136 -4.55 20.60 30.02
N VAL A 137 -5.79 20.98 30.36
CA VAL A 137 -6.66 20.17 31.23
C VAL A 137 -7.07 18.87 30.54
N LEU A 138 -7.48 18.92 29.27
CA LEU A 138 -7.83 17.75 28.46
C LEU A 138 -6.63 16.82 28.31
N PHE A 139 -5.43 17.37 28.08
CA PHE A 139 -4.18 16.62 28.04
C PHE A 139 -3.94 15.87 29.35
N ASN A 140 -3.97 16.57 30.50
CA ASN A 140 -3.80 15.93 31.81
C ASN A 140 -4.84 14.85 32.11
N LEU A 141 -6.07 15.04 31.59
CA LEU A 141 -7.17 14.09 31.72
C LEU A 141 -6.91 12.82 30.90
N CYS A 142 -6.37 12.95 29.69
CA CYS A 142 -6.14 11.84 28.76
C CYS A 142 -4.78 11.17 28.89
N ASN A 143 -3.76 11.87 29.39
CA ASN A 143 -2.39 11.38 29.45
C ASN A 143 -2.29 10.11 30.30
N ASP A 144 -1.82 9.03 29.68
CA ASP A 144 -1.75 7.67 30.25
C ASP A 144 -3.07 7.14 30.86
N PHE A 145 -4.23 7.67 30.41
CA PHE A 145 -5.53 7.28 30.96
C PHE A 145 -6.55 6.95 29.86
N ASP A 146 -6.61 5.68 29.50
CA ASP A 146 -7.46 5.14 28.42
C ASP A 146 -8.95 5.50 28.51
N PRO A 147 -9.61 5.50 29.69
CA PRO A 147 -11.03 5.87 29.77
C PRO A 147 -11.33 7.29 29.28
N ALA A 148 -10.43 8.25 29.55
CA ALA A 148 -10.57 9.62 29.06
C ALA A 148 -10.31 9.72 27.56
N LYS A 149 -9.30 9.00 27.03
CA LYS A 149 -9.04 8.93 25.58
C LYS A 149 -10.26 8.37 24.82
N ALA A 150 -10.88 7.32 25.35
CA ALA A 150 -12.11 6.76 24.80
C ALA A 150 -13.29 7.74 24.88
N ALA A 151 -13.44 8.47 25.99
CA ALA A 151 -14.49 9.49 26.13
C ALA A 151 -14.29 10.66 25.15
N ALA A 152 -13.04 11.08 24.91
CA ALA A 152 -12.68 12.08 23.91
C ALA A 152 -13.06 11.63 22.49
N ALA A 153 -12.84 10.36 22.16
CA ALA A 153 -13.25 9.77 20.88
C ALA A 153 -14.78 9.70 20.72
N VAL A 154 -15.52 9.40 21.79
CA VAL A 154 -17.00 9.39 21.77
C VAL A 154 -17.56 10.77 21.42
N ILE A 155 -16.97 11.85 21.93
CA ILE A 155 -17.42 13.22 21.67
C ILE A 155 -16.83 13.85 20.40
N ARG A 156 -16.08 13.07 19.60
CA ARG A 156 -15.42 13.54 18.36
C ARG A 156 -14.48 14.73 18.58
N LEU A 157 -13.61 14.62 19.59
CA LEU A 157 -12.58 15.63 19.84
C LEU A 157 -11.63 15.78 18.64
N ASP A 158 -11.40 14.72 17.86
CA ASP A 158 -10.61 14.70 16.63
C ASP A 158 -11.13 15.73 15.61
N PHE A 159 -12.44 15.73 15.36
CA PHE A 159 -13.10 16.67 14.47
C PHE A 159 -13.02 18.11 14.99
N THR A 160 -13.16 18.30 16.30
CA THR A 160 -13.06 19.63 16.91
C THR A 160 -11.64 20.19 16.78
N LEU A 161 -10.62 19.39 17.09
CA LEU A 161 -9.22 19.83 17.07
C LEU A 161 -8.70 20.05 15.65
N SER A 162 -9.00 19.15 14.71
CA SER A 162 -8.62 19.31 13.30
C SER A 162 -9.18 20.60 12.69
N GLY A 163 -10.46 20.89 12.90
CA GLY A 163 -11.06 22.15 12.44
C GLY A 163 -10.48 23.39 13.12
N TYR A 164 -10.03 23.29 14.37
CA TYR A 164 -9.40 24.41 15.10
C TYR A 164 -7.97 24.66 14.62
N LEU A 165 -7.20 23.61 14.34
CA LEU A 165 -5.88 23.70 13.73
C LEU A 165 -5.99 24.31 12.32
N ALA A 166 -6.89 23.80 11.48
CA ALA A 166 -7.10 24.32 10.13
C ALA A 166 -7.58 25.79 10.13
N GLY A 167 -8.28 26.21 11.17
CA GLY A 167 -8.70 27.61 11.37
C GLY A 167 -7.71 28.49 12.15
N HIS A 168 -6.53 27.98 12.52
CA HIS A 168 -5.50 28.64 13.31
C HIS A 168 -6.03 29.22 14.63
N ARG A 169 -6.91 28.48 15.29
CA ARG A 169 -7.56 28.86 16.56
C ARG A 169 -6.84 28.32 17.79
N ILE A 170 -5.80 27.51 17.59
CA ILE A 170 -4.95 26.99 18.65
C ILE A 170 -3.68 27.83 18.67
N PRO A 171 -3.35 28.51 19.78
CA PRO A 171 -2.12 29.28 19.88
C PRO A 171 -0.91 28.36 20.02
N ASP A 172 0.25 28.81 19.55
CA ASP A 172 1.51 28.04 19.50
C ASP A 172 1.84 27.32 20.81
N ALA A 173 1.66 28.00 21.95
CA ALA A 173 1.94 27.46 23.28
C ALA A 173 1.02 26.29 23.71
N ALA A 174 0.03 25.92 22.90
CA ALA A 174 -0.88 24.80 23.15
C ALA A 174 -0.94 23.80 21.99
N LEU A 175 -0.08 23.93 20.96
CA LEU A 175 -0.04 23.01 19.82
C LEU A 175 0.34 21.60 20.25
N ASP A 176 1.35 21.44 21.12
CA ASP A 176 1.77 20.13 21.67
C ASP A 176 0.59 19.37 22.27
N TYR A 177 -0.23 20.07 23.07
CA TYR A 177 -1.42 19.46 23.68
C TYR A 177 -2.45 19.05 22.63
N ALA A 178 -2.66 19.87 21.60
CA ALA A 178 -3.61 19.58 20.55
C ALA A 178 -3.16 18.39 19.68
N ALA A 179 -1.89 18.31 19.32
CA ALA A 179 -1.33 17.22 18.52
C ALA A 179 -1.41 15.87 19.25
N GLU A 180 -1.04 15.83 20.53
CA GLU A 180 -1.14 14.63 21.37
C GLU A 180 -2.60 14.19 21.56
N LEU A 181 -3.50 15.13 21.88
CA LEU A 181 -4.93 14.84 22.01
C LEU A 181 -5.53 14.34 20.71
N LEU A 182 -5.14 14.90 19.56
CA LEU A 182 -5.61 14.46 18.25
C LEU A 182 -5.14 13.04 17.97
N THR A 183 -3.87 12.72 18.26
CA THR A 183 -3.31 11.37 18.12
C THR A 183 -4.10 10.37 18.96
N TRP A 184 -4.22 10.61 20.27
CA TRP A 184 -4.91 9.70 21.18
C TRP A 184 -6.40 9.55 20.88
N THR A 185 -7.05 10.62 20.42
CA THR A 185 -8.47 10.56 20.06
C THR A 185 -8.66 9.71 18.82
N THR A 186 -7.83 9.90 17.80
CA THR A 186 -7.91 9.15 16.54
C THR A 186 -7.69 7.66 16.77
N GLU A 187 -6.69 7.29 17.58
CA GLU A 187 -6.39 5.89 17.95
C GLU A 187 -7.55 5.18 18.67
N LYS A 188 -8.46 5.92 19.30
CA LYS A 188 -9.59 5.38 20.05
C LYS A 188 -10.92 5.45 19.30
N LEU A 189 -10.93 5.93 18.04
CA LEU A 189 -12.13 5.89 17.22
C LEU A 189 -12.59 4.45 17.01
N THR A 190 -13.89 4.22 17.11
CA THR A 190 -14.48 2.93 16.71
C THR A 190 -14.47 2.81 15.19
N ALA A 191 -14.48 1.58 14.65
CA ALA A 191 -14.56 1.37 13.20
C ALA A 191 -15.74 2.12 12.53
N ALA A 192 -16.88 2.21 13.21
CA ALA A 192 -18.04 2.95 12.71
C ALA A 192 -17.80 4.47 12.66
N GLN A 193 -17.12 5.04 13.65
CA GLN A 193 -16.76 6.47 13.65
C GLN A 193 -15.67 6.75 12.61
N PHE A 194 -14.68 5.87 12.53
CA PHE A 194 -13.58 5.98 11.56
C PHE A 194 -14.10 6.11 10.12
N ASN A 195 -15.14 5.33 9.79
CA ASN A 195 -15.77 5.30 8.48
C ASN A 195 -17.05 6.14 8.38
N ASP A 196 -17.27 7.16 9.22
CA ASP A 196 -18.34 8.14 9.05
C ASP A 196 -17.88 9.36 8.23
N ASP A 197 -18.78 10.31 7.97
CA ASP A 197 -18.46 11.51 7.16
C ASP A 197 -17.74 12.57 8.00
N VAL A 198 -17.90 12.55 9.32
CA VAL A 198 -17.22 13.45 10.25
C VAL A 198 -15.71 13.15 10.27
N SER A 199 -15.31 11.89 10.17
CA SER A 199 -13.90 11.50 10.01
C SER A 199 -13.31 11.95 8.67
N LEU A 200 -14.11 11.97 7.60
CA LEU A 200 -13.66 12.49 6.31
C LEU A 200 -13.44 14.02 6.37
N ASP A 201 -14.30 14.75 7.07
CA ASP A 201 -14.14 16.18 7.30
C ASP A 201 -12.89 16.46 8.17
N ALA A 202 -12.73 15.74 9.29
CA ALA A 202 -11.56 15.85 10.17
C ALA A 202 -10.25 15.57 9.42
N PHE A 203 -10.24 14.51 8.61
CA PHE A 203 -9.12 14.15 7.74
C PHE A 203 -8.80 15.26 6.74
N SER A 204 -9.82 15.81 6.07
CA SER A 204 -9.65 16.88 5.08
C SER A 204 -9.07 18.15 5.70
N ASP A 205 -9.50 18.50 6.91
CA ASP A 205 -8.92 19.62 7.66
C ASP A 205 -7.48 19.33 8.09
N LEU A 206 -7.18 18.11 8.53
CA LEU A 206 -5.81 17.73 8.89
C LEU A 206 -4.85 17.69 7.69
N VAL A 207 -5.32 17.32 6.50
CA VAL A 207 -4.50 17.44 5.27
C VAL A 207 -4.12 18.89 5.02
N LYS A 208 -5.05 19.84 5.20
CA LYS A 208 -4.75 21.27 5.06
C LYS A 208 -3.74 21.73 6.11
N VAL A 209 -3.89 21.28 7.36
CA VAL A 209 -2.96 21.60 8.45
C VAL A 209 -1.55 21.09 8.11
N ALA A 210 -1.43 19.85 7.65
CA ALA A 210 -0.13 19.29 7.25
C ALA A 210 0.50 20.04 6.07
N LEU A 211 -0.32 20.56 5.14
CA LEU A 211 0.14 21.37 4.00
C LEU A 211 0.51 22.82 4.37
N ASP A 212 -0.03 23.36 5.46
CA ASP A 212 0.16 24.76 5.89
C ASP A 212 1.47 25.00 6.66
N TYR A 213 2.31 23.98 6.77
CA TYR A 213 3.69 24.04 7.29
C TYR A 213 3.83 24.45 8.77
N ASP A 214 3.76 23.45 9.65
CA ASP A 214 4.30 23.49 11.01
C ASP A 214 5.43 22.45 11.12
N GLU A 215 6.67 22.87 11.41
CA GLU A 215 7.82 21.95 11.50
C GLU A 215 7.75 21.04 12.73
N ASP A 216 7.17 21.51 13.84
CA ASP A 216 7.28 20.85 15.14
C ASP A 216 6.36 19.62 15.24
N HIS A 217 5.21 19.64 14.54
CA HIS A 217 4.17 18.59 14.61
C HIS A 217 3.89 17.89 13.27
N TYR A 218 4.72 18.15 12.26
CA TYR A 218 4.48 17.66 10.90
C TYR A 218 4.36 16.13 10.84
N HIS A 219 5.24 15.42 11.56
CA HIS A 219 5.28 13.96 11.58
C HIS A 219 4.05 13.37 12.25
N GLU A 220 3.58 13.97 13.33
CA GLU A 220 2.37 13.58 14.06
C GLU A 220 1.15 13.69 13.15
N TYR A 221 0.99 14.82 12.45
CA TYR A 221 -0.13 15.01 11.52
C TYR A 221 -0.08 14.00 10.37
N VAL A 222 1.09 13.77 9.77
CA VAL A 222 1.25 12.77 8.71
C VAL A 222 0.98 11.35 9.23
N ALA A 223 1.41 11.01 10.46
CA ALA A 223 1.15 9.73 11.08
C ALA A 223 -0.35 9.48 11.28
N ILE A 224 -1.10 10.48 11.74
CA ILE A 224 -2.55 10.41 11.89
C ILE A 224 -3.23 10.23 10.52
N LEU A 225 -2.82 10.98 9.49
CA LEU A 225 -3.34 10.82 8.13
C LEU A 225 -3.06 9.43 7.57
N VAL A 226 -1.84 8.91 7.76
CA VAL A 226 -1.47 7.55 7.40
C VAL A 226 -2.35 6.53 8.13
N HIS A 227 -2.63 6.74 9.41
CA HIS A 227 -3.50 5.87 10.19
C HIS A 227 -4.90 5.79 9.59
N TYR A 228 -5.51 6.92 9.21
CA TYR A 228 -6.78 6.96 8.46
C TYR A 228 -6.73 6.16 7.17
N LEU A 229 -5.68 6.37 6.37
CA LEU A 229 -5.56 5.74 5.06
C LEU A 229 -5.21 4.23 5.11
N GLN A 230 -4.94 3.65 6.28
CA GLN A 230 -4.75 2.19 6.40
C GLN A 230 -6.05 1.40 6.21
N ASP A 231 -7.22 2.04 6.38
CA ASP A 231 -8.53 1.39 6.21
C ASP A 231 -9.01 1.46 4.74
N PRO A 232 -9.32 0.32 4.10
CA PRO A 232 -9.77 0.30 2.70
C PRO A 232 -11.13 0.98 2.45
N GLU A 233 -12.06 0.97 3.42
CA GLU A 233 -13.33 1.67 3.28
C GLU A 233 -13.10 3.18 3.32
N PHE A 234 -12.21 3.64 4.20
CA PHE A 234 -11.79 5.04 4.25
C PHE A 234 -11.07 5.48 2.97
N GLN A 235 -10.16 4.66 2.42
CA GLN A 235 -9.52 4.91 1.13
C GLN A 235 -10.55 5.15 0.01
N ALA A 236 -11.64 4.36 -0.02
CA ALA A 236 -12.71 4.52 -1.00
C ALA A 236 -13.48 5.84 -0.82
N LYS A 237 -13.65 6.32 0.41
CA LYS A 237 -14.22 7.66 0.69
C LYS A 237 -13.27 8.77 0.27
N ALA A 238 -11.98 8.60 0.53
CA ALA A 238 -10.94 9.58 0.20
C ALA A 238 -10.69 9.74 -1.31
N ALA A 239 -11.25 8.85 -2.15
CA ALA A 239 -11.21 8.92 -3.60
C ALA A 239 -12.10 10.06 -4.17
N THR A 240 -11.78 11.32 -3.84
CA THR A 240 -12.31 12.53 -4.49
C THR A 240 -11.20 13.27 -5.23
N PRO A 241 -11.46 13.96 -6.35
CA PRO A 241 -10.43 14.67 -7.11
C PRO A 241 -9.67 15.70 -6.28
N GLU A 242 -10.37 16.45 -5.43
CA GLU A 242 -9.80 17.49 -4.57
C GLU A 242 -8.88 16.88 -3.51
N LEU A 243 -9.38 15.91 -2.74
CA LEU A 243 -8.61 15.30 -1.65
C LEU A 243 -7.41 14.50 -2.18
N LEU A 244 -7.55 13.81 -3.32
CA LEU A 244 -6.42 13.12 -3.94
C LEU A 244 -5.34 14.11 -4.39
N ALA A 245 -5.73 15.30 -4.88
CA ALA A 245 -4.76 16.32 -5.28
C ALA A 245 -3.98 16.86 -4.07
N ASP A 246 -4.68 17.09 -2.95
CA ASP A 246 -4.05 17.53 -1.71
C ASP A 246 -3.12 16.44 -1.13
N LEU A 247 -3.55 15.17 -1.15
CA LEU A 247 -2.72 14.03 -0.72
C LEU A 247 -1.49 13.82 -1.59
N ILE A 248 -1.60 13.99 -2.92
CA ILE A 248 -0.43 13.95 -3.81
C ILE A 248 0.51 15.11 -3.48
N SER A 249 -0.02 16.30 -3.21
CA SER A 249 0.80 17.46 -2.83
C SER A 249 1.54 17.22 -1.52
N LEU A 250 0.85 16.67 -0.51
CA LEU A 250 1.43 16.30 0.77
C LEU A 250 2.52 15.23 0.61
N MET A 251 2.25 14.19 -0.19
CA MET A 251 3.22 13.12 -0.48
C MET A 251 4.49 13.68 -1.14
N LEU A 252 4.35 14.59 -2.10
CA LEU A 252 5.48 15.20 -2.79
C LEU A 252 6.26 16.16 -1.88
N ASP A 253 5.56 16.92 -1.05
CA ASP A 253 6.17 17.79 -0.04
C ASP A 253 6.99 16.96 0.97
N PHE A 254 6.40 15.89 1.53
CA PHE A 254 7.07 14.98 2.46
C PHE A 254 8.32 14.34 1.84
N GLU A 255 8.20 13.83 0.60
CA GLU A 255 9.33 13.25 -0.15
C GLU A 255 10.47 14.26 -0.36
N SER A 256 10.15 15.54 -0.61
CA SER A 256 11.16 16.58 -0.87
C SER A 256 12.07 16.89 0.33
N ARG A 257 11.63 16.51 1.54
CA ARG A 257 12.37 16.71 2.80
C ARG A 257 13.32 15.56 3.13
N LEU A 258 13.22 14.45 2.39
CA LEU A 258 14.05 13.28 2.61
C LEU A 258 15.49 13.53 2.17
N THR A 259 16.44 13.03 2.95
CA THR A 259 17.83 12.93 2.53
C THR A 259 17.99 11.86 1.44
N SER A 260 19.11 11.90 0.70
CA SER A 260 19.39 10.90 -0.34
C SER A 260 19.41 9.47 0.21
N ASP A 261 19.90 9.26 1.43
CA ASP A 261 19.96 7.94 2.07
C ASP A 261 18.56 7.46 2.48
N GLU A 262 17.71 8.37 2.95
CA GLU A 262 16.31 8.06 3.26
C GLU A 262 15.50 7.73 2.01
N VAL A 263 15.71 8.46 0.90
CA VAL A 263 15.10 8.14 -0.40
C VAL A 263 15.41 6.71 -0.82
N GLU A 264 16.66 6.28 -0.64
CA GLU A 264 17.09 4.91 -0.93
C GLU A 264 16.41 3.89 -0.01
N ALA A 265 16.36 4.17 1.30
CA ALA A 265 15.67 3.32 2.26
C ALA A 265 14.15 3.22 1.99
N VAL A 266 13.51 4.28 1.50
CA VAL A 266 12.09 4.25 1.10
C VAL A 266 11.87 3.32 -0.09
N PHE A 267 12.77 3.31 -1.09
CA PHE A 267 12.69 2.35 -2.19
C PHE A 267 12.80 0.91 -1.72
N GLU A 268 13.68 0.64 -0.75
CA GLU A 268 13.84 -0.69 -0.16
C GLU A 268 12.60 -1.09 0.65
N GLU A 269 12.01 -0.18 1.43
CA GLU A 269 10.81 -0.47 2.21
C GLU A 269 9.57 -0.71 1.33
N LEU A 270 9.48 -0.01 0.18
CA LEU A 270 8.44 -0.21 -0.83
C LEU A 270 8.67 -1.45 -1.73
N ALA A 271 9.81 -2.13 -1.61
CA ALA A 271 10.08 -3.32 -2.40
C ALA A 271 9.17 -4.50 -2.01
N ILE A 272 8.65 -5.18 -3.02
CA ILE A 272 7.74 -6.33 -2.83
C ILE A 272 8.48 -7.53 -2.24
N SER A 273 9.69 -7.78 -2.71
CA SER A 273 10.58 -8.80 -2.17
C SER A 273 11.48 -8.16 -1.12
N LYS A 274 11.08 -8.24 0.16
CA LYS A 274 11.93 -7.84 1.28
C LYS A 274 13.10 -8.81 1.46
N SER A 275 14.31 -8.29 1.69
CA SER A 275 15.46 -9.12 2.05
C SER A 275 15.20 -9.86 3.37
N THR A 276 15.75 -11.07 3.51
CA THR A 276 15.66 -11.87 4.74
C THR A 276 16.38 -11.23 5.93
N GLU A 277 17.30 -10.31 5.67
CA GLU A 277 17.90 -9.44 6.68
C GLU A 277 16.96 -8.26 6.93
N LYS A 278 16.03 -8.43 7.89
CA LYS A 278 15.18 -7.36 8.38
C LYS A 278 16.03 -6.37 9.17
N THR A 279 16.46 -5.28 8.53
CA THR A 279 16.57 -4.01 9.23
C THR A 279 15.21 -3.35 9.11
N THR A 280 14.45 -3.31 10.20
CA THR A 280 13.33 -2.38 10.31
C THR A 280 13.89 -0.99 10.03
N PRO A 281 13.27 -0.19 9.15
CA PRO A 281 13.73 1.18 8.97
C PRO A 281 13.58 1.89 10.31
N ASP A 282 14.70 2.27 10.93
CA ASP A 282 14.69 2.96 12.23
C ASP A 282 14.28 4.45 12.09
N SER A 283 14.23 4.98 10.86
CA SER A 283 13.84 6.35 10.57
C SER A 283 12.32 6.49 10.42
N THR A 284 11.72 7.32 11.28
CA THR A 284 10.30 7.73 11.19
C THR A 284 9.97 8.32 9.81
N ASN A 285 10.88 9.08 9.20
CA ASN A 285 10.70 9.65 7.86
C ASN A 285 10.50 8.54 6.82
N VAL A 286 11.34 7.51 6.86
CA VAL A 286 11.29 6.40 5.90
C VAL A 286 9.99 5.63 6.05
N ILE A 287 9.58 5.33 7.28
CA ILE A 287 8.32 4.63 7.58
C ILE A 287 7.14 5.43 7.06
N LEU A 288 7.02 6.71 7.45
CA LEU A 288 5.89 7.55 7.08
C LEU A 288 5.84 7.81 5.57
N ALA A 289 6.98 8.05 4.92
CA ALA A 289 7.03 8.23 3.47
C ALA A 289 6.56 6.97 2.74
N ALA A 290 7.06 5.79 3.12
CA ALA A 290 6.67 4.53 2.49
C ALA A 290 5.17 4.24 2.71
N GLN A 291 4.66 4.47 3.93
CA GLN A 291 3.24 4.30 4.24
C GLN A 291 2.36 5.29 3.48
N LEU A 292 2.74 6.57 3.42
CA LEU A 292 2.00 7.60 2.69
C LEU A 292 1.94 7.28 1.19
N ILE A 293 3.08 6.94 0.58
CA ILE A 293 3.16 6.55 -0.85
C ILE A 293 2.31 5.30 -1.10
N GLY A 294 2.41 4.28 -0.26
CA GLY A 294 1.66 3.04 -0.39
C GLY A 294 0.15 3.27 -0.28
N ASN A 295 -0.29 4.04 0.72
CA ASN A 295 -1.69 4.32 0.97
C ASN A 295 -2.33 5.23 -0.08
N VAL A 296 -1.63 6.29 -0.53
CA VAL A 296 -2.11 7.14 -1.64
C VAL A 296 -2.23 6.32 -2.93
N SER A 297 -1.29 5.38 -3.16
CA SER A 297 -1.41 4.43 -4.28
C SER A 297 -2.63 3.52 -4.13
N ALA A 298 -2.92 3.03 -2.93
CA ALA A 298 -4.02 2.11 -2.65
C ALA A 298 -5.41 2.72 -2.90
N ILE A 299 -5.58 4.04 -2.75
CA ILE A 299 -6.82 4.75 -3.13
C ILE A 299 -7.20 4.43 -4.59
N SER A 300 -6.22 4.33 -5.49
CA SER A 300 -6.47 4.03 -6.91
C SER A 300 -6.92 2.61 -7.20
N ALA A 301 -6.80 1.68 -6.25
CA ALA A 301 -7.27 0.31 -6.39
C ALA A 301 -8.76 0.15 -6.01
N THR A 302 -9.41 1.22 -5.54
CA THR A 302 -10.81 1.18 -5.11
C THR A 302 -11.78 1.30 -6.28
N ASP A 303 -12.96 0.66 -6.17
CA ASP A 303 -14.02 0.80 -7.18
C ASP A 303 -14.50 2.25 -7.31
N THR A 304 -14.52 3.00 -6.20
CA THR A 304 -14.89 4.42 -6.19
C THR A 304 -13.93 5.25 -7.04
N PHE A 305 -12.63 4.97 -6.97
CA PHE A 305 -11.65 5.63 -7.84
C PHE A 305 -11.92 5.33 -9.32
N ALA A 306 -12.12 4.07 -9.68
CA ALA A 306 -12.42 3.68 -11.06
C ALA A 306 -13.69 4.36 -11.62
N GLN A 307 -14.66 4.69 -10.77
CA GLN A 307 -15.89 5.38 -11.15
C GLN A 307 -15.74 6.91 -11.28
N ARG A 308 -14.83 7.53 -10.52
CA ARG A 308 -14.73 9.00 -10.41
C ARG A 308 -13.58 9.60 -11.23
N PHE A 309 -12.58 8.79 -11.58
CA PHE A 309 -11.37 9.26 -12.23
C PHE A 309 -11.24 8.70 -13.65
N ASN A 310 -10.65 9.51 -14.52
CA ASN A 310 -10.21 9.15 -15.85
C ASN A 310 -8.90 9.88 -16.17
N VAL A 311 -8.30 9.51 -17.30
CA VAL A 311 -6.99 10.04 -17.73
C VAL A 311 -6.96 11.55 -18.02
N ARG A 312 -8.10 12.24 -18.07
CA ARG A 312 -8.21 13.69 -18.34
C ARG A 312 -8.39 14.54 -17.09
N ASN A 313 -8.53 13.93 -15.90
CA ASN A 313 -8.63 14.68 -14.66
C ASN A 313 -7.32 15.46 -14.39
N GLN A 314 -7.43 16.71 -13.94
CA GLN A 314 -6.26 17.57 -13.71
C GLN A 314 -5.26 16.98 -12.69
N VAL A 315 -5.75 16.35 -11.63
CA VAL A 315 -4.89 15.65 -10.65
C VAL A 315 -4.06 14.53 -11.30
N ILE A 316 -4.61 13.86 -12.32
CA ILE A 316 -3.89 12.80 -13.05
C ILE A 316 -2.80 13.40 -13.94
N GLU A 317 -2.93 14.64 -14.42
CA GLU A 317 -1.84 15.32 -15.13
C GLU A 317 -0.61 15.53 -14.22
N THR A 318 -0.82 15.87 -12.95
CA THR A 318 0.28 15.96 -11.96
C THR A 318 0.96 14.61 -11.78
N VAL A 319 0.18 13.53 -11.70
CA VAL A 319 0.69 12.16 -11.61
C VAL A 319 1.49 11.78 -12.86
N ARG A 320 1.00 12.13 -14.06
CA ARG A 320 1.71 11.90 -15.32
C ARG A 320 3.03 12.67 -15.40
N ALA A 321 3.05 13.92 -14.92
CA ALA A 321 4.25 14.74 -14.94
C ALA A 321 5.40 14.08 -14.15
N LYS A 322 5.08 13.34 -13.07
CA LYS A 322 6.07 12.58 -12.29
C LYS A 322 6.78 11.47 -13.07
N LEU A 323 6.19 10.92 -14.13
CA LEU A 323 6.88 9.93 -14.99
C LEU A 323 7.98 10.56 -15.86
N ASN A 324 7.89 11.86 -16.14
CA ASN A 324 8.87 12.59 -16.95
C ASN A 324 9.97 13.24 -16.12
N ALA A 325 9.80 13.31 -14.80
CA ALA A 325 10.80 13.82 -13.86
C ALA A 325 11.89 12.78 -13.57
N SER A 326 12.91 13.19 -12.81
CA SER A 326 13.87 12.24 -12.24
C SER A 326 13.13 11.24 -11.34
N PRO A 327 13.39 9.92 -11.49
CA PRO A 327 12.71 8.91 -10.68
C PRO A 327 12.93 9.12 -9.18
N SER A 328 11.84 9.06 -8.42
CA SER A 328 11.81 9.14 -6.96
C SER A 328 10.76 8.17 -6.41
N PRO A 329 10.72 7.88 -5.10
CA PRO A 329 9.70 7.00 -4.52
C PRO A 329 8.26 7.29 -4.96
N SER A 330 7.85 8.56 -5.09
CA SER A 330 6.52 8.94 -5.59
C SER A 330 6.26 8.53 -7.05
N THR A 331 7.30 8.26 -7.85
CA THR A 331 7.15 7.67 -9.19
C THR A 331 6.52 6.27 -9.14
N ILE A 332 6.68 5.53 -8.04
CA ILE A 332 5.99 4.24 -7.82
C ILE A 332 4.48 4.49 -7.76
N CYS A 333 4.06 5.45 -6.94
CA CYS A 333 2.65 5.84 -6.82
C CYS A 333 2.08 6.24 -8.18
N ALA A 334 2.84 7.01 -8.97
CA ALA A 334 2.41 7.39 -10.31
C ALA A 334 2.20 6.21 -11.24
N CYS A 335 3.11 5.23 -11.24
CA CYS A 335 2.94 4.00 -12.01
C CYS A 335 1.69 3.21 -11.58
N VAL A 336 1.43 3.11 -10.27
CA VAL A 336 0.27 2.37 -9.74
C VAL A 336 -1.05 3.07 -10.10
N ILE A 337 -1.17 4.37 -9.85
CA ILE A 337 -2.38 5.15 -10.15
C ILE A 337 -2.70 5.09 -11.64
N LEU A 338 -1.71 5.33 -12.52
CA LEU A 338 -1.92 5.30 -13.97
C LEU A 338 -2.18 3.87 -14.48
N GLY A 339 -1.52 2.86 -13.90
CA GLY A 339 -1.80 1.46 -14.19
C GLY A 339 -3.23 1.07 -13.87
N ASN A 340 -3.79 1.54 -12.75
CA ASN A 340 -5.17 1.31 -12.36
C ASN A 340 -6.19 2.13 -13.17
N LEU A 341 -5.76 3.19 -13.87
CA LEU A 341 -6.60 3.88 -14.86
C LEU A 341 -6.60 3.19 -16.23
N ALA A 342 -5.65 2.31 -16.50
CA ALA A 342 -5.51 1.56 -17.75
C ALA A 342 -6.52 0.40 -17.85
N MET A 343 -7.81 0.72 -17.73
CA MET A 343 -8.92 -0.23 -17.51
C MET A 343 -9.58 -0.76 -18.79
N SER A 344 -9.32 -0.14 -19.94
CA SER A 344 -9.89 -0.55 -21.23
C SER A 344 -8.89 -0.44 -22.36
N ASP A 345 -9.16 -1.18 -23.45
CA ASP A 345 -8.27 -1.15 -24.61
C ASP A 345 -8.16 0.26 -25.23
N GLU A 346 -9.26 1.02 -25.19
CA GLU A 346 -9.33 2.39 -25.68
C GLU A 346 -8.43 3.32 -24.86
N VAL A 347 -8.52 3.26 -23.52
CA VAL A 347 -7.68 4.07 -22.63
C VAL A 347 -6.20 3.70 -22.80
N CYS A 348 -5.87 2.40 -22.85
CA CYS A 348 -4.50 1.95 -23.10
C CYS A 348 -3.98 2.39 -24.47
N THR A 349 -4.85 2.43 -25.49
CA THR A 349 -4.49 2.92 -26.82
C THR A 349 -4.19 4.42 -26.79
N ASP A 350 -5.02 5.23 -26.12
CA ASP A 350 -4.79 6.67 -25.94
C ASP A 350 -3.52 6.96 -25.14
N MET A 351 -3.26 6.18 -24.08
CA MET A 351 -2.04 6.28 -23.27
C MET A 351 -0.76 6.06 -24.10
N VAL A 352 -0.81 5.17 -25.10
CA VAL A 352 0.33 4.92 -25.99
C VAL A 352 0.41 5.95 -27.12
N ARG A 353 -0.70 6.20 -27.83
CA ARG A 353 -0.69 6.96 -29.09
C ARG A 353 -0.80 8.48 -28.93
N ILE A 354 -1.47 8.94 -27.89
CA ILE A 354 -1.72 10.37 -27.66
C ILE A 354 -0.83 10.88 -26.53
N MET A 355 -0.75 10.13 -25.44
CA MET A 355 -0.04 10.54 -24.22
C MET A 355 1.41 10.07 -24.18
N GLU A 356 1.78 9.15 -25.09
CA GLU A 356 3.12 8.57 -25.23
C GLU A 356 3.72 8.02 -23.93
N LEU A 357 2.89 7.54 -22.99
CA LEU A 357 3.34 7.12 -21.66
C LEU A 357 4.30 5.92 -21.69
N HIS A 358 4.31 5.16 -22.79
CA HIS A 358 5.26 4.08 -23.00
C HIS A 358 6.72 4.57 -23.09
N LEU A 359 6.98 5.80 -23.52
CA LEU A 359 8.34 6.35 -23.64
C LEU A 359 9.01 6.61 -22.27
N PRO A 360 8.40 7.38 -21.33
CA PRO A 360 8.99 7.56 -20.00
C PRO A 360 9.05 6.25 -19.23
N LEU A 361 8.07 5.34 -19.38
CA LEU A 361 8.14 4.02 -18.75
C LEU A 361 9.31 3.18 -19.28
N ALA A 362 9.53 3.14 -20.59
CA ALA A 362 10.68 2.43 -21.17
C ALA A 362 12.00 3.00 -20.65
N LYS A 363 12.10 4.33 -20.49
CA LYS A 363 13.27 4.99 -19.88
C LYS A 363 13.49 4.53 -18.45
N ILE A 364 12.44 4.54 -17.60
CA ILE A 364 12.52 4.07 -16.20
C ILE A 364 12.99 2.61 -16.15
N LEU A 365 12.41 1.74 -16.97
CA LEU A 365 12.73 0.31 -17.02
C LEU A 365 14.17 0.05 -17.50
N ALA A 366 14.71 0.90 -18.36
CA ALA A 366 16.06 0.77 -18.89
C ALA A 366 17.15 1.34 -17.96
N SER A 367 16.83 2.34 -17.12
CA SER A 367 17.83 3.07 -16.33
C SER A 367 17.80 2.80 -14.82
N SER A 368 16.68 2.31 -14.27
CA SER A 368 16.55 2.10 -12.83
C SER A 368 17.12 0.76 -12.37
N SER A 369 17.66 0.73 -11.16
CA SER A 369 18.04 -0.49 -10.43
C SER A 369 17.12 -0.79 -9.25
N LYS A 370 16.11 0.06 -8.98
CA LYS A 370 15.23 -0.07 -7.81
C LYS A 370 14.11 -1.06 -8.12
N SER A 371 14.08 -2.20 -7.42
CA SER A 371 13.13 -3.29 -7.70
C SER A 371 11.67 -2.85 -7.57
N ALA A 372 11.33 -2.08 -6.53
CA ALA A 372 9.98 -1.54 -6.32
C ALA A 372 9.48 -0.73 -7.52
N LEU A 373 10.33 0.19 -8.01
CA LEU A 373 10.01 1.03 -9.17
C LEU A 373 9.94 0.23 -10.47
N LEU A 374 10.90 -0.68 -10.70
CA LEU A 374 10.90 -1.55 -11.87
C LEU A 374 9.64 -2.40 -11.93
N TYR A 375 9.21 -2.97 -10.80
CA TYR A 375 7.99 -3.77 -10.73
C TYR A 375 6.74 -2.92 -11.04
N ALA A 376 6.59 -1.76 -10.41
CA ALA A 376 5.43 -0.89 -10.64
C ALA A 376 5.37 -0.39 -12.09
N ALA A 377 6.51 0.05 -12.64
CA ALA A 377 6.59 0.50 -14.04
C ALA A 377 6.34 -0.65 -15.04
N ALA A 378 6.83 -1.86 -14.76
CA ALA A 378 6.59 -3.03 -15.60
C ALA A 378 5.12 -3.46 -15.55
N GLY A 379 4.50 -3.45 -14.36
CA GLY A 379 3.08 -3.72 -14.19
C GLY A 379 2.21 -2.75 -14.99
N PHE A 380 2.52 -1.45 -14.95
CA PHE A 380 1.83 -0.46 -15.78
C PHE A 380 2.08 -0.69 -17.28
N MET A 381 3.34 -0.87 -17.70
CA MET A 381 3.69 -1.17 -19.09
C MET A 381 2.95 -2.41 -19.61
N ARG A 382 2.76 -3.45 -18.78
CA ARG A 382 2.00 -4.64 -19.13
C ARG A 382 0.55 -4.32 -19.50
N HIS A 383 -0.12 -3.42 -18.80
CA HIS A 383 -1.49 -3.02 -19.18
C HIS A 383 -1.54 -2.40 -20.58
N LEU A 384 -0.52 -1.63 -20.96
CA LEU A 384 -0.41 -1.02 -22.30
C LEU A 384 -0.23 -2.06 -23.42
N THR A 385 0.20 -3.29 -23.10
CA THR A 385 0.32 -4.39 -24.08
C THR A 385 -0.98 -5.16 -24.34
N PHE A 386 -2.03 -4.93 -23.55
CA PHE A 386 -3.29 -5.64 -23.72
C PHE A 386 -3.97 -5.36 -25.08
N PRO A 387 -4.10 -4.10 -25.54
CA PRO A 387 -4.63 -3.81 -26.87
C PRO A 387 -3.72 -4.39 -27.96
N GLU A 388 -4.29 -5.15 -28.89
CA GLU A 388 -3.51 -5.73 -30.00
C GLU A 388 -2.85 -4.64 -30.87
N SER A 389 -3.55 -3.50 -31.00
CA SER A 389 -3.18 -2.30 -31.74
C SER A 389 -1.93 -1.58 -31.20
N ASN A 390 -1.52 -1.85 -29.96
CA ASN A 390 -0.34 -1.27 -29.34
C ASN A 390 0.90 -2.15 -29.50
N ARG A 391 0.73 -3.48 -29.59
CA ARG A 391 1.83 -4.46 -29.42
C ARG A 391 2.99 -4.22 -30.39
N ALA A 392 2.71 -3.96 -31.67
CA ALA A 392 3.75 -3.71 -32.67
C ALA A 392 4.53 -2.42 -32.37
N SER A 393 3.82 -1.31 -32.13
CA SER A 393 4.43 -0.02 -31.79
C SER A 393 5.27 -0.08 -30.51
N LEU A 394 4.82 -0.81 -29.50
CA LEU A 394 5.60 -1.00 -28.26
C LEU A 394 6.88 -1.81 -28.50
N ALA A 395 6.83 -2.84 -29.34
CA ALA A 395 8.03 -3.58 -29.72
C ALA A 395 8.98 -2.74 -30.59
N ASP A 396 8.46 -1.90 -31.48
CA ASP A 396 9.23 -0.95 -32.28
C ASP A 396 9.91 0.12 -31.41
N ALA A 397 9.27 0.51 -30.30
CA ALA A 397 9.85 1.40 -29.29
C ALA A 397 10.92 0.74 -28.39
N GLY A 398 11.31 -0.51 -28.65
CA GLY A 398 12.39 -1.19 -27.91
C GLY A 398 11.95 -1.91 -26.64
N LEU A 399 10.65 -2.15 -26.44
CA LEU A 399 10.16 -2.81 -25.24
C LEU A 399 10.66 -4.25 -25.12
N LEU A 400 10.82 -4.99 -26.23
CA LEU A 400 11.36 -6.36 -26.19
C LEU A 400 12.78 -6.39 -25.62
N GLN A 401 13.65 -5.48 -26.07
CA GLN A 401 15.03 -5.36 -25.60
C GLN A 401 15.06 -4.98 -24.12
N THR A 402 14.21 -4.03 -23.72
CA THR A 402 14.03 -3.62 -22.33
C THR A 402 13.63 -4.82 -21.46
N CYS A 403 12.63 -5.61 -21.87
CA CYS A 403 12.22 -6.79 -21.13
C CYS A 403 13.32 -7.87 -21.06
N THR A 404 14.12 -8.07 -22.12
CA THR A 404 15.26 -9.01 -22.05
C THR A 404 16.32 -8.60 -21.04
N ALA A 405 16.52 -7.29 -20.83
CA ALA A 405 17.39 -6.79 -19.76
C ALA A 405 16.76 -7.02 -18.37
N LEU A 406 15.46 -6.76 -18.22
CA LEU A 406 14.74 -6.99 -16.96
C LEU A 406 14.71 -8.47 -16.54
N LEU A 407 14.69 -9.41 -17.48
CA LEU A 407 14.77 -10.85 -17.18
C LEU A 407 16.08 -11.25 -16.46
N LYS A 408 17.11 -10.42 -16.54
CA LYS A 408 18.42 -10.63 -15.88
C LYS A 408 18.51 -10.00 -14.49
N GLN A 409 17.47 -9.31 -14.03
CA GLN A 409 17.41 -8.76 -12.67
C GLN A 409 17.38 -9.89 -11.63
N THR A 410 17.75 -9.57 -10.38
CA THR A 410 17.74 -10.55 -9.28
C THR A 410 16.33 -10.79 -8.73
N ASP A 411 15.51 -9.74 -8.74
CA ASP A 411 14.14 -9.78 -8.22
C ASP A 411 13.22 -10.64 -9.11
N ALA A 412 12.66 -11.70 -8.52
CA ALA A 412 11.80 -12.65 -9.24
C ALA A 412 10.48 -12.02 -9.72
N ALA A 413 9.94 -11.04 -9.00
CA ALA A 413 8.72 -10.34 -9.36
C ALA A 413 8.93 -9.46 -10.59
N VAL A 414 10.04 -8.72 -10.64
CA VAL A 414 10.42 -7.90 -11.81
C VAL A 414 10.60 -8.77 -13.06
N ARG A 415 11.32 -9.90 -12.94
CA ARG A 415 11.47 -10.88 -14.03
C ARG A 415 10.12 -11.44 -14.48
N GLY A 416 9.23 -11.70 -13.52
CA GLY A 416 7.87 -12.17 -13.76
C GLY A 416 7.05 -11.21 -14.63
N GLU A 417 7.06 -9.92 -14.30
CA GLU A 417 6.37 -8.89 -15.08
C GLU A 417 6.98 -8.76 -16.49
N ALA A 418 8.31 -8.79 -16.62
CA ALA A 418 8.98 -8.78 -17.92
C ALA A 418 8.58 -9.98 -18.81
N ALA A 419 8.51 -11.18 -18.23
CA ALA A 419 8.06 -12.38 -18.92
C ALA A 419 6.59 -12.27 -19.39
N ALA A 420 5.71 -11.73 -18.54
CA ALA A 420 4.31 -11.54 -18.88
C ALA A 420 4.10 -10.48 -19.99
N ILE A 421 4.89 -9.40 -19.98
CA ILE A 421 4.92 -8.40 -21.07
C ILE A 421 5.27 -9.07 -22.39
N ILE A 422 6.36 -9.85 -22.43
CA ILE A 422 6.81 -10.56 -23.64
C ILE A 422 5.71 -11.50 -24.15
N GLY A 423 5.11 -12.29 -23.28
CA GLY A 423 4.01 -13.19 -23.64
C GLY A 423 2.83 -12.47 -24.27
N LYS A 424 2.49 -11.27 -23.76
CA LYS A 424 1.42 -10.46 -24.34
C LYS A 424 1.83 -9.85 -25.68
N LEU A 425 3.05 -9.36 -25.83
CA LEU A 425 3.57 -8.78 -27.07
C LEU A 425 3.53 -9.77 -28.25
N VAL A 426 3.82 -11.05 -28.03
CA VAL A 426 3.80 -12.09 -29.08
C VAL A 426 2.42 -12.66 -29.36
N THR A 427 1.43 -12.40 -28.51
CA THR A 427 0.08 -12.94 -28.69
C THR A 427 -0.55 -12.36 -29.94
N SER A 428 -0.97 -13.22 -30.88
CA SER A 428 -1.64 -12.84 -32.12
C SER A 428 -0.93 -11.74 -32.94
N ASN A 429 0.41 -11.66 -32.86
CA ASN A 429 1.16 -10.58 -33.50
C ASN A 429 2.39 -11.15 -34.24
N LEU A 430 2.27 -11.34 -35.56
CA LEU A 430 3.35 -11.90 -36.38
C LEU A 430 4.59 -10.99 -36.39
N HIS A 431 4.40 -9.66 -36.49
CA HIS A 431 5.50 -8.69 -36.46
C HIS A 431 6.42 -8.93 -35.26
N ASN A 432 5.84 -8.99 -34.06
CA ASN A 432 6.59 -9.23 -32.83
C ASN A 432 7.16 -10.65 -32.74
N ILE A 433 6.46 -11.66 -33.28
CA ILE A 433 6.99 -13.03 -33.35
C ILE A 433 8.24 -13.07 -34.23
N VAL A 434 8.22 -12.41 -35.40
CA VAL A 434 9.40 -12.28 -36.27
C VAL A 434 10.55 -11.62 -35.53
N LYS A 435 10.29 -10.53 -34.80
CA LYS A 435 11.32 -9.89 -33.96
C LYS A 435 11.92 -10.87 -32.94
N VAL A 436 11.07 -11.59 -32.22
CA VAL A 436 11.52 -12.52 -31.18
C VAL A 436 12.35 -13.66 -31.76
N VAL A 437 11.92 -14.25 -32.88
CA VAL A 437 12.54 -15.44 -33.46
C VAL A 437 13.78 -15.10 -34.31
N CYS A 438 13.72 -14.02 -35.08
CA CYS A 438 14.69 -13.73 -36.14
C CYS A 438 15.68 -12.61 -35.82
N GLU A 439 15.30 -11.58 -35.04
CA GLU A 439 16.22 -10.48 -34.74
C GLU A 439 17.28 -10.90 -33.72
N LYS A 440 18.53 -10.51 -33.96
CA LYS A 440 19.59 -10.68 -32.97
C LYS A 440 19.60 -9.54 -31.97
N ILE A 441 20.10 -9.85 -30.78
CA ILE A 441 20.21 -8.88 -29.69
C ILE A 441 21.25 -7.83 -30.08
N GLY A 442 20.81 -6.56 -30.10
CA GLY A 442 21.65 -5.41 -30.46
C GLY A 442 21.56 -4.99 -31.93
N GLU A 443 20.79 -5.67 -32.79
CA GLU A 443 20.56 -5.24 -34.18
C GLU A 443 19.51 -4.12 -34.29
N THR A 444 18.70 -3.90 -33.26
CA THR A 444 17.67 -2.86 -33.24
C THR A 444 18.30 -1.48 -32.97
N VAL A 445 18.60 -0.74 -34.04
CA VAL A 445 19.00 0.68 -33.95
C VAL A 445 17.74 1.53 -33.81
N ILE A 446 17.45 2.01 -32.61
CA ILE A 446 16.43 3.03 -32.39
C ILE A 446 17.12 4.41 -32.52
N PRO A 447 16.60 5.34 -33.35
CA PRO A 447 17.25 6.63 -33.60
C PRO A 447 17.48 7.54 -32.38
N ASP A 448 16.83 7.28 -31.23
CA ASP A 448 16.92 8.10 -30.01
C ASP A 448 16.93 7.27 -28.70
N ALA A 449 17.17 5.96 -28.75
CA ALA A 449 17.19 5.16 -27.52
C ALA A 449 18.45 5.45 -26.68
N HIS A 450 18.23 5.72 -25.40
CA HIS A 450 19.31 5.68 -24.42
C HIS A 450 19.93 4.28 -24.43
N PRO A 451 21.27 4.14 -24.47
CA PRO A 451 21.92 2.84 -24.43
C PRO A 451 21.50 2.10 -23.16
N VAL A 452 20.90 0.93 -23.32
CA VAL A 452 20.59 0.04 -22.18
C VAL A 452 21.91 -0.40 -21.56
N VAL A 453 22.17 0.01 -20.32
CA VAL A 453 23.39 -0.34 -19.60
C VAL A 453 23.41 -1.86 -19.37
N GLY A 454 24.49 -2.53 -19.78
CA GLY A 454 24.69 -3.98 -19.56
C GLY A 454 24.26 -4.90 -20.71
N VAL A 455 23.93 -4.38 -21.89
CA VAL A 455 23.78 -5.20 -23.10
C VAL A 455 25.13 -5.32 -23.80
N GLU A 456 25.91 -6.36 -23.47
CA GLU A 456 26.97 -6.81 -24.37
C GLU A 456 26.30 -7.41 -25.61
N ALA A 457 26.53 -6.79 -26.77
CA ALA A 457 26.03 -7.28 -28.05
C ALA A 457 26.65 -8.64 -28.36
N SER A 458 25.92 -9.73 -28.09
CA SER A 458 26.28 -11.06 -28.56
C SER A 458 25.81 -11.21 -30.00
N SER A 459 26.76 -11.24 -30.94
CA SER A 459 26.54 -11.19 -32.40
C SER A 459 25.78 -12.38 -33.01
N GLU A 460 25.34 -13.35 -32.21
CA GLU A 460 24.71 -14.61 -32.68
C GLU A 460 23.42 -15.01 -31.97
N SER A 461 23.02 -14.34 -30.88
CA SER A 461 21.87 -14.75 -30.06
C SER A 461 20.60 -13.95 -30.38
N THR A 462 19.50 -14.65 -30.67
CA THR A 462 18.17 -14.03 -30.88
C THR A 462 17.46 -13.77 -29.56
N VAL A 463 16.42 -12.93 -29.57
CA VAL A 463 15.58 -12.70 -28.38
C VAL A 463 14.99 -14.02 -27.86
N LEU A 464 14.51 -14.90 -28.75
CA LEU A 464 14.00 -16.23 -28.40
C LEU A 464 15.04 -17.07 -27.66
N HIS A 465 16.32 -17.03 -28.06
CA HIS A 465 17.37 -17.74 -27.34
C HIS A 465 17.47 -17.27 -25.89
N GLN A 466 17.38 -15.97 -25.62
CA GLN A 466 17.35 -15.45 -24.25
C GLN A 466 16.10 -15.89 -23.50
N LEU A 467 14.94 -15.95 -24.16
CA LEU A 467 13.72 -16.44 -23.51
C LEU A 467 13.89 -17.90 -23.06
N VAL A 468 14.49 -18.76 -23.89
CA VAL A 468 14.80 -20.15 -23.53
C VAL A 468 15.76 -20.21 -22.35
N VAL A 469 16.87 -19.47 -22.41
CA VAL A 469 17.86 -19.43 -21.32
C VAL A 469 17.20 -18.98 -20.00
N GLN A 470 16.38 -17.92 -20.04
CA GLN A 470 15.72 -17.38 -18.86
C GLN A 470 14.56 -18.24 -18.36
N ALA A 471 13.86 -18.97 -19.24
CA ALA A 471 12.85 -19.95 -18.84
C ALA A 471 13.46 -21.14 -18.09
N LEU A 472 14.73 -21.44 -18.34
CA LEU A 472 15.46 -22.52 -17.68
C LEU A 472 16.20 -22.08 -16.42
N ALA A 473 16.45 -20.78 -16.27
CA ALA A 473 17.09 -20.20 -15.10
C ALA A 473 16.21 -20.36 -13.84
N PRO A 474 16.81 -20.52 -12.64
CA PRO A 474 16.05 -20.59 -11.40
C PRO A 474 15.17 -19.35 -11.22
N ALA A 475 13.88 -19.55 -10.95
CA ALA A 475 13.03 -18.50 -10.38
C ALA A 475 13.32 -18.43 -8.88
N GLY A 476 13.67 -17.25 -8.38
CA GLY A 476 13.68 -16.99 -6.94
C GLY A 476 12.27 -17.12 -6.35
N PRO A 477 12.12 -17.15 -5.02
CA PRO A 477 10.81 -17.22 -4.38
C PRO A 477 9.97 -15.98 -4.72
N LEU A 478 8.68 -16.19 -4.98
CA LEU A 478 7.69 -15.13 -5.14
C LEU A 478 6.88 -14.98 -3.84
N PRO A 479 6.56 -13.73 -3.41
CA PRO A 479 5.74 -13.50 -2.21
C PRO A 479 4.31 -14.04 -2.28
N SER A 480 3.76 -14.22 -3.49
CA SER A 480 2.39 -14.72 -3.69
C SER A 480 2.29 -15.59 -4.95
N THR A 481 1.43 -16.60 -4.91
CA THR A 481 1.11 -17.47 -6.06
C THR A 481 0.31 -16.74 -7.15
N ALA A 482 -0.27 -15.58 -6.85
CA ALA A 482 -0.93 -14.74 -7.85
C ALA A 482 0.08 -14.02 -8.77
N MET A 483 1.34 -13.90 -8.34
CA MET A 483 2.39 -13.23 -9.10
C MET A 483 2.89 -14.07 -10.27
N LYS A 484 3.46 -13.39 -11.26
CA LYS A 484 3.93 -14.02 -12.50
C LYS A 484 5.24 -14.75 -12.28
N ASN A 485 5.22 -16.08 -12.43
CA ASN A 485 6.45 -16.87 -12.39
C ASN A 485 7.18 -16.74 -13.74
N PRO A 486 8.41 -16.21 -13.78
CA PRO A 486 9.10 -15.95 -15.04
C PRO A 486 9.32 -17.23 -15.87
N THR A 487 9.64 -18.35 -15.24
CA THR A 487 9.86 -19.62 -15.95
C THR A 487 8.59 -20.15 -16.62
N ILE A 488 7.44 -20.02 -15.94
CA ILE A 488 6.14 -20.44 -16.46
C ILE A 488 5.70 -19.51 -17.59
N GLU A 489 5.76 -18.19 -17.38
CA GLU A 489 5.30 -17.20 -18.37
C GLU A 489 6.18 -17.19 -19.64
N LEU A 490 7.50 -17.37 -19.53
CA LEU A 490 8.37 -17.50 -20.69
C LEU A 490 8.08 -18.80 -21.47
N SER A 491 7.86 -19.92 -20.76
CA SER A 491 7.50 -21.18 -21.40
C SER A 491 6.16 -21.07 -22.13
N ARG A 492 5.17 -20.39 -21.53
CA ARG A 492 3.88 -20.07 -22.17
C ARG A 492 4.02 -19.15 -23.38
N SER A 493 4.97 -18.23 -23.35
CA SER A 493 5.29 -17.36 -24.49
C SER A 493 5.78 -18.19 -25.68
N ILE A 494 6.64 -19.18 -25.44
CA ILE A 494 7.09 -20.16 -26.46
C ILE A 494 5.90 -20.94 -27.04
N VAL A 495 5.00 -21.45 -26.19
CA VAL A 495 3.76 -22.12 -26.62
C VAL A 495 2.90 -21.18 -27.48
N THR A 496 2.80 -19.91 -27.10
CA THR A 496 2.00 -18.91 -27.83
C THR A 496 2.55 -18.65 -29.22
N ILE A 497 3.87 -18.57 -29.36
CA ILE A 497 4.54 -18.46 -30.66
C ILE A 497 4.27 -19.70 -31.50
N LEU A 498 4.51 -20.91 -30.96
CA LEU A 498 4.25 -22.18 -31.66
C LEU A 498 2.80 -22.30 -32.11
N ARG A 499 1.85 -21.86 -31.27
CA ARG A 499 0.41 -21.89 -31.57
C ARG A 499 0.04 -20.94 -32.70
N PHE A 500 0.68 -19.76 -32.77
CA PHE A 500 0.47 -18.82 -33.87
C PHE A 500 1.00 -19.39 -35.19
N LEU A 501 2.25 -19.89 -35.16
CA LEU A 501 2.87 -20.51 -36.33
C LEU A 501 2.14 -21.81 -36.75
N GLY A 502 1.46 -22.46 -35.79
CA GLY A 502 0.54 -23.60 -35.87
C GLY A 502 -0.63 -23.53 -36.83
N ARG A 503 -1.02 -22.33 -37.28
CA ARG A 503 -2.36 -22.12 -37.84
C ARG A 503 -2.46 -22.61 -39.30
N PRO A 504 -3.53 -23.34 -39.70
CA PRO A 504 -3.69 -23.89 -41.06
C PRO A 504 -3.84 -22.87 -42.21
N ARG A 505 -3.76 -21.56 -41.93
CA ARG A 505 -3.91 -20.45 -42.88
C ARG A 505 -2.98 -19.29 -42.51
N ALA A 506 -1.80 -19.62 -42.03
CA ALA A 506 -0.80 -18.62 -41.70
C ALA A 506 -0.26 -17.97 -42.98
N GLU A 507 0.25 -16.74 -42.87
CA GLU A 507 0.87 -15.99 -43.98
C GLU A 507 2.07 -16.76 -44.56
N ASP A 508 2.43 -16.48 -45.82
CA ASP A 508 3.36 -17.28 -46.65
C ASP A 508 4.77 -17.50 -46.06
N ASP A 509 5.16 -16.78 -45.00
CA ASP A 509 6.49 -16.85 -44.36
C ASP A 509 6.53 -17.62 -43.02
N VAL A 510 5.38 -18.09 -42.51
CA VAL A 510 5.29 -18.65 -41.16
C VAL A 510 6.06 -19.96 -40.97
N ASP A 511 6.14 -20.80 -41.99
CA ASP A 511 6.91 -22.05 -41.91
C ASP A 511 8.43 -21.80 -41.84
N ALA A 512 8.94 -20.77 -42.53
CA ALA A 512 10.35 -20.38 -42.44
C ALA A 512 10.69 -19.85 -41.04
N ILE A 513 9.78 -19.07 -40.44
CA ILE A 513 9.94 -18.56 -39.06
C ILE A 513 9.90 -19.73 -38.07
N ARG A 514 8.97 -20.67 -38.24
CA ARG A 514 8.93 -21.90 -37.42
C ARG A 514 10.23 -22.67 -37.49
N GLU A 515 10.76 -22.88 -38.69
CA GLU A 515 12.03 -23.58 -38.87
C GLU A 515 13.19 -22.84 -38.20
N GLN A 516 13.19 -21.50 -38.24
CA GLN A 516 14.18 -20.70 -37.52
C GLN A 516 14.05 -20.81 -36.00
N MET A 517 12.83 -20.86 -35.48
CA MET A 517 12.56 -21.08 -34.06
C MET A 517 13.08 -22.45 -33.58
N LEU A 518 12.91 -23.51 -34.37
CA LEU A 518 13.36 -24.86 -34.02
C LEU A 518 14.89 -24.99 -33.95
N LYS A 519 15.65 -24.11 -34.60
CA LYS A 519 17.13 -24.07 -34.50
C LYS A 519 17.64 -23.55 -33.16
N VAL A 520 16.77 -22.98 -32.31
CA VAL A 520 17.19 -22.47 -31.01
C VAL A 520 17.54 -23.63 -30.07
N PRO A 521 18.76 -23.68 -29.49
CA PRO A 521 19.15 -24.76 -28.60
C PRO A 521 18.20 -24.91 -27.40
N LEU A 522 17.90 -26.16 -27.05
CA LEU A 522 17.06 -26.52 -25.89
C LEU A 522 15.62 -25.99 -25.93
N ILE A 523 15.09 -25.60 -27.10
CA ILE A 523 13.74 -25.01 -27.24
C ILE A 523 12.61 -25.91 -26.71
N ALA A 524 12.78 -27.24 -26.71
CA ALA A 524 11.82 -28.19 -26.14
C ALA A 524 11.81 -28.23 -24.60
N ARG A 525 12.95 -27.93 -23.95
CA ARG A 525 13.16 -28.11 -22.50
C ARG A 525 12.25 -27.23 -21.62
N PRO A 526 12.01 -25.94 -21.94
CA PRO A 526 11.01 -25.14 -21.23
C PRO A 526 9.60 -25.76 -21.27
N LEU A 527 9.22 -26.35 -22.42
CA LEU A 527 7.92 -26.99 -22.58
C LEU A 527 7.81 -28.28 -21.76
N ALA A 528 8.87 -29.10 -21.74
CA ALA A 528 8.95 -30.28 -20.88
C ALA A 528 8.85 -29.90 -19.38
N LYS A 529 9.58 -28.87 -18.92
CA LYS A 529 9.44 -28.35 -17.55
C LYS A 529 8.03 -27.86 -17.24
N LEU A 530 7.32 -27.33 -18.24
CA LEU A 530 5.94 -26.90 -18.08
C LEU A 530 5.01 -28.12 -17.89
N VAL A 531 5.22 -29.21 -18.62
CA VAL A 531 4.50 -30.49 -18.41
C VAL A 531 4.71 -31.03 -16.99
N ARG A 532 5.89 -30.84 -16.40
CA ARG A 532 6.22 -31.31 -15.04
C ARG A 532 5.53 -30.52 -13.91
N GLN A 533 4.75 -29.47 -14.23
CA GLN A 533 4.04 -28.68 -13.23
C GLN A 533 2.91 -29.49 -12.57
N ARG A 534 3.05 -29.76 -11.26
CA ARG A 534 2.03 -30.48 -10.47
C ARG A 534 0.90 -29.58 -9.99
N PHE A 535 1.22 -28.36 -9.56
CA PHE A 535 0.27 -27.43 -8.96
C PHE A 535 -0.43 -26.51 -9.96
N TYR A 536 0.12 -26.36 -11.18
CA TYR A 536 -0.42 -25.48 -12.22
C TYR A 536 -0.92 -26.29 -13.41
N ALA A 537 -2.15 -26.81 -13.28
CA ALA A 537 -2.75 -27.70 -14.29
C ALA A 537 -2.84 -27.06 -15.69
N ASP A 538 -3.25 -25.79 -15.76
CA ASP A 538 -3.33 -25.07 -17.04
C ASP A 538 -1.96 -24.92 -17.71
N ALA A 539 -0.93 -24.60 -16.92
CA ALA A 539 0.43 -24.48 -17.42
C ALA A 539 0.90 -25.83 -18.00
N ARG A 540 0.72 -26.91 -17.24
CA ARG A 540 1.01 -28.27 -17.70
C ARG A 540 0.32 -28.61 -19.02
N SER A 541 -0.98 -28.33 -19.12
CA SER A 541 -1.75 -28.61 -20.34
C SER A 541 -1.21 -27.84 -21.55
N GLU A 542 -0.78 -26.59 -21.34
CA GLU A 542 -0.14 -25.79 -22.38
C GLU A 542 1.25 -26.32 -22.75
N GLY A 543 1.99 -26.91 -21.82
CA GLY A 543 3.24 -27.61 -22.08
C GLY A 543 3.04 -28.80 -23.03
N LEU A 544 2.03 -29.64 -22.76
CA LEU A 544 1.65 -30.76 -23.61
C LEU A 544 1.28 -30.28 -25.02
N LEU A 545 0.46 -29.23 -25.11
CA LEU A 545 0.11 -28.60 -26.37
C LEU A 545 1.36 -28.09 -27.11
N GLY A 546 2.30 -27.45 -26.41
CA GLY A 546 3.54 -26.95 -26.98
C GLY A 546 4.40 -28.05 -27.60
N LEU A 547 4.64 -29.14 -26.85
CA LEU A 547 5.35 -30.32 -27.38
C LEU A 547 4.62 -30.93 -28.57
N GLY A 548 3.28 -31.01 -28.51
CA GLY A 548 2.43 -31.43 -29.62
C GLY A 548 2.60 -30.57 -30.87
N LEU A 549 2.60 -29.25 -30.73
CA LEU A 549 2.78 -28.30 -31.83
C LEU A 549 4.18 -28.40 -32.45
N MET A 550 5.24 -28.62 -31.66
CA MET A 550 6.58 -28.88 -32.19
C MET A 550 6.62 -30.19 -32.99
N ALA A 551 6.02 -31.25 -32.45
CA ALA A 551 6.01 -32.58 -33.04
C ALA A 551 5.21 -32.70 -34.35
N GLN A 552 4.55 -31.62 -34.81
CA GLN A 552 3.86 -31.58 -36.12
C GLN A 552 4.82 -31.54 -37.32
N THR A 553 6.13 -31.33 -37.08
CA THR A 553 7.17 -31.33 -38.11
C THR A 553 8.24 -32.36 -37.76
N SER A 554 8.96 -32.90 -38.76
CA SER A 554 10.02 -33.88 -38.51
C SER A 554 11.15 -33.34 -37.64
N HIS A 555 11.63 -32.11 -37.92
CA HIS A 555 12.66 -31.45 -37.11
C HIS A 555 12.18 -31.24 -35.66
N GLY A 556 10.97 -30.72 -35.47
CA GLY A 556 10.43 -30.53 -34.12
C GLY A 556 10.20 -31.85 -33.37
N ALA A 557 9.77 -32.92 -34.06
CA ALA A 557 9.63 -34.25 -33.48
C ALA A 557 10.98 -34.83 -33.00
N GLN A 558 12.06 -34.64 -33.76
CA GLN A 558 13.42 -35.02 -33.34
C GLN A 558 13.83 -34.32 -32.05
N LEU A 559 13.64 -32.99 -31.95
CA LEU A 559 13.99 -32.21 -30.76
C LEU A 559 13.20 -32.65 -29.52
N VAL A 560 11.91 -32.99 -29.68
CA VAL A 560 11.10 -33.51 -28.57
C VAL A 560 11.56 -34.90 -28.14
N LEU A 561 11.95 -35.76 -29.09
CA LEU A 561 12.52 -37.08 -28.77
C LEU A 561 13.84 -36.96 -28.03
N GLU A 562 14.70 -36.02 -28.41
CA GLU A 562 15.93 -35.73 -27.66
C GLU A 562 15.62 -35.30 -26.23
N GLU A 563 14.63 -34.43 -26.02
CA GLU A 563 14.26 -34.00 -24.67
C GLU A 563 13.65 -35.13 -23.83
N ILE A 564 12.85 -36.03 -24.44
CA ILE A 564 12.34 -37.24 -23.75
C ILE A 564 13.50 -38.14 -23.28
N ARG A 565 14.59 -38.23 -24.04
CA ARG A 565 15.78 -39.01 -23.64
C ARG A 565 16.48 -38.38 -22.43
N GLU A 566 16.53 -37.05 -22.41
CA GLU A 566 17.20 -36.29 -21.34
C GLU A 566 16.35 -36.23 -20.06
N ASP A 567 15.02 -36.13 -20.16
CA ASP A 567 14.07 -36.17 -19.04
C ASP A 567 13.36 -37.53 -18.97
N ALA A 568 14.04 -38.52 -18.39
CA ALA A 568 13.55 -39.89 -18.25
C ALA A 568 12.18 -40.01 -17.53
N GLY A 569 11.79 -39.01 -16.74
CA GLY A 569 10.51 -38.98 -16.02
C GLY A 569 9.38 -38.28 -16.78
N LEU A 570 9.62 -37.79 -18.00
CA LEU A 570 8.66 -37.00 -18.76
C LEU A 570 7.47 -37.85 -19.23
N LEU A 571 7.72 -39.02 -19.84
CA LEU A 571 6.63 -39.90 -20.32
C LEU A 571 5.77 -40.42 -19.17
N ASP A 572 6.38 -40.77 -18.04
CA ASP A 572 5.66 -41.19 -16.83
C ASP A 572 4.77 -40.06 -16.30
N ALA A 573 5.27 -38.82 -16.28
CA ALA A 573 4.47 -37.67 -15.88
C ALA A 573 3.28 -37.45 -16.83
N ILE A 574 3.51 -37.52 -18.14
CA ILE A 574 2.43 -37.40 -19.15
C ILE A 574 1.36 -38.46 -18.90
N LYS A 575 1.75 -39.71 -18.61
CA LYS A 575 0.84 -40.79 -18.26
C LYS A 575 0.05 -40.48 -16.99
N GLU A 576 0.72 -40.15 -15.89
CA GLU A 576 0.07 -39.84 -14.61
C GLU A 576 -0.97 -38.72 -14.73
N PHE A 577 -0.65 -37.67 -15.47
CA PHE A 577 -1.54 -36.52 -15.67
C PHE A 577 -2.69 -36.81 -16.62
N ALA A 578 -2.46 -37.56 -17.70
CA ALA A 578 -3.52 -37.99 -18.60
C ALA A 578 -4.49 -38.99 -17.94
N GLU A 579 -4.03 -39.78 -16.97
CA GLU A 579 -4.85 -40.70 -16.17
C GLU A 579 -5.59 -40.02 -15.00
N GLY A 580 -5.26 -38.74 -14.70
CA GLY A 580 -5.89 -37.96 -13.62
C GLY A 580 -5.48 -38.39 -12.20
N LYS A 581 -4.38 -39.12 -12.03
CA LYS A 581 -4.03 -39.78 -10.75
C LYS A 581 -3.37 -38.87 -9.70
N ASP A 582 -2.84 -37.70 -10.08
CA ASP A 582 -1.98 -36.89 -9.18
C ASP A 582 -2.19 -35.36 -9.24
N GLY A 583 -3.33 -34.90 -9.76
CA GLY A 583 -3.67 -33.46 -9.76
C GLY A 583 -4.29 -33.03 -8.44
N GLY A 584 -3.77 -32.00 -7.77
CA GLY A 584 -4.34 -31.44 -6.53
C GLY A 584 -5.85 -31.12 -6.64
N ALA A 585 -6.57 -31.28 -5.54
CA ALA A 585 -8.02 -31.45 -5.46
C ALA A 585 -8.91 -30.28 -5.95
N GLU A 586 -8.36 -29.12 -6.32
CA GLU A 586 -9.20 -27.93 -6.44
C GLU A 586 -9.80 -27.66 -7.83
N HIS A 587 -9.30 -28.21 -8.95
CA HIS A 587 -9.81 -27.89 -10.32
C HIS A 587 -10.09 -29.13 -11.24
N GLN A 588 -10.24 -30.33 -10.67
CA GLN A 588 -10.05 -31.62 -11.35
C GLN A 588 -11.00 -31.99 -12.52
N ALA A 589 -12.18 -31.39 -12.68
CA ALA A 589 -13.16 -31.91 -13.65
C ALA A 589 -12.92 -31.50 -15.11
N SER A 590 -12.38 -30.30 -15.37
CA SER A 590 -12.21 -29.77 -16.74
C SER A 590 -10.78 -29.87 -17.27
N SER A 591 -9.77 -29.81 -16.40
CA SER A 591 -8.35 -29.84 -16.79
C SER A 591 -7.86 -31.25 -17.13
N SER A 592 -8.32 -32.28 -16.41
CA SER A 592 -7.91 -33.68 -16.64
C SER A 592 -8.27 -34.15 -18.06
N GLY A 593 -9.42 -33.72 -18.59
CA GLY A 593 -9.82 -33.99 -19.98
C GLY A 593 -8.97 -33.27 -21.02
N ARG A 594 -8.47 -32.05 -20.72
CA ARG A 594 -7.56 -31.32 -21.62
C ARG A 594 -6.17 -31.94 -21.65
N ASP A 595 -5.66 -32.35 -20.49
CA ASP A 595 -4.35 -33.02 -20.38
C ASP A 595 -4.35 -34.33 -21.17
N TYR A 596 -5.39 -35.14 -21.00
CA TYR A 596 -5.61 -36.35 -21.80
C TYR A 596 -5.63 -36.04 -23.31
N GLN A 597 -6.47 -35.09 -23.74
CA GLN A 597 -6.61 -34.76 -25.17
C GLN A 597 -5.29 -34.25 -25.77
N ASN A 598 -4.59 -33.37 -25.06
CA ASN A 598 -3.31 -32.83 -25.52
C ASN A 598 -2.23 -33.91 -25.55
N ALA A 599 -2.21 -34.83 -24.58
CA ALA A 599 -1.29 -35.97 -24.57
C ALA A 599 -1.51 -36.90 -25.77
N VAL A 600 -2.76 -37.26 -26.09
CA VAL A 600 -3.10 -38.09 -27.25
C VAL A 600 -2.67 -37.41 -28.56
N VAL A 601 -3.01 -36.13 -28.73
CA VAL A 601 -2.62 -35.36 -29.93
C VAL A 601 -1.10 -35.27 -30.06
N PHE A 602 -0.40 -35.03 -28.95
CA PHE A 602 1.06 -34.99 -28.92
C PHE A 602 1.68 -36.33 -29.35
N LEU A 603 1.26 -37.45 -28.75
CA LEU A 603 1.80 -38.77 -29.07
C LEU A 603 1.52 -39.18 -30.52
N GLN A 604 0.36 -38.82 -31.06
CA GLN A 604 0.02 -39.04 -32.46
C GLN A 604 0.90 -38.19 -33.39
N ALA A 605 1.10 -36.91 -33.08
CA ALA A 605 1.97 -36.02 -33.87
C ALA A 605 3.41 -36.54 -33.91
N LEU A 606 3.93 -37.00 -32.76
CA LEU A 606 5.26 -37.59 -32.65
C LEU A 606 5.41 -38.85 -33.52
N GLN A 607 4.41 -39.74 -33.49
CA GLN A 607 4.38 -40.95 -34.32
C GLN A 607 4.33 -40.67 -35.82
N ASN A 608 3.67 -39.59 -36.22
CA ASN A 608 3.53 -39.21 -37.63
C ASN A 608 4.81 -38.60 -38.21
N ASN A 609 5.68 -38.04 -37.36
CA ASN A 609 6.79 -37.19 -37.81
C ASN A 609 8.18 -37.65 -37.34
N TRP A 610 8.31 -38.69 -36.52
CA TRP A 610 9.61 -39.23 -36.14
C TRP A 610 10.32 -39.97 -37.28
N ASP A 611 11.66 -39.95 -37.27
CA ASP A 611 12.44 -40.56 -38.34
C ASP A 611 12.55 -42.08 -38.23
N ALA A 612 12.87 -42.73 -39.36
CA ALA A 612 13.16 -44.16 -39.41
C ALA A 612 14.28 -44.57 -38.44
N ASP A 613 15.28 -43.72 -38.25
CA ASP A 613 16.47 -43.98 -37.42
C ASP A 613 16.26 -43.69 -35.92
N THR A 614 15.07 -43.23 -35.53
CA THR A 614 14.72 -43.09 -34.10
C THR A 614 14.69 -44.46 -33.42
N ASP A 615 15.33 -44.55 -32.25
CA ASP A 615 15.48 -45.77 -31.43
C ASP A 615 14.16 -46.52 -31.23
N SER A 616 14.19 -47.82 -31.54
CA SER A 616 13.05 -48.73 -31.44
C SER A 616 12.45 -48.79 -30.03
N LEU A 617 13.27 -48.73 -28.98
CA LEU A 617 12.77 -48.80 -27.60
C LEU A 617 11.90 -47.59 -27.25
N PHE A 618 12.31 -46.39 -27.69
CA PHE A 618 11.53 -45.17 -27.51
C PHE A 618 10.26 -45.17 -28.35
N LYS A 619 10.33 -45.68 -29.59
CA LYS A 619 9.14 -45.86 -30.43
C LYS A 619 8.11 -46.76 -29.74
N ASP A 620 8.57 -47.85 -29.13
CA ASP A 620 7.69 -48.79 -28.45
C ASP A 620 7.09 -48.18 -27.17
N GLN A 621 7.85 -47.41 -26.39
CA GLN A 621 7.33 -46.70 -25.22
C GLN A 621 6.23 -45.69 -25.58
N VAL A 622 6.47 -44.84 -26.60
CA VAL A 622 5.49 -43.85 -27.08
C VAL A 622 4.24 -44.51 -27.64
N LYS A 623 4.39 -45.57 -28.45
CA LYS A 623 3.26 -46.34 -28.98
C LYS A 623 2.45 -47.00 -27.87
N THR A 624 3.13 -47.63 -26.92
CA THR A 624 2.49 -48.28 -25.77
C THR A 624 1.67 -47.28 -24.98
N LEU A 625 2.24 -46.11 -24.65
CA LEU A 625 1.53 -45.06 -23.95
C LEU A 625 0.33 -44.54 -24.76
N HIS A 626 0.49 -44.35 -26.07
CA HIS A 626 -0.62 -43.90 -26.93
C HIS A 626 -1.76 -44.93 -26.98
N GLU A 627 -1.45 -46.21 -27.08
CA GLU A 627 -2.44 -47.30 -27.04
C GLU A 627 -3.13 -47.39 -25.67
N GLU A 628 -2.39 -47.25 -24.57
CA GLU A 628 -2.93 -47.23 -23.21
C GLU A 628 -3.94 -46.10 -23.04
N LEU A 629 -3.57 -44.88 -23.43
CA LEU A 629 -4.47 -43.72 -23.38
C LEU A 629 -5.66 -43.89 -24.33
N GLY A 630 -5.46 -44.45 -25.53
CA GLY A 630 -6.53 -44.71 -26.49
C GLY A 630 -7.60 -45.69 -25.96
N ARG A 631 -7.20 -46.68 -25.15
CA ARG A 631 -8.14 -47.62 -24.50
C ARG A 631 -9.00 -46.96 -23.43
N MET A 632 -8.51 -45.89 -22.80
CA MET A 632 -9.27 -45.13 -21.79
C MET A 632 -10.41 -44.31 -22.39
N MET A 633 -10.39 -44.00 -23.70
CA MET A 633 -11.47 -43.27 -24.39
C MET A 633 -12.75 -44.11 -24.58
N VAL A 634 -12.63 -45.44 -24.46
CA VAL A 634 -13.68 -46.42 -24.79
C VAL A 634 -14.38 -46.94 -23.52
N GLN A 635 -13.92 -46.55 -22.34
CA GLN A 635 -14.55 -46.79 -21.04
C GLN A 635 -15.21 -45.52 -20.54
#